data_AF-A0A7V4HFN3-F1
#
_entry.id   AF-A0A7V4HFN3-F1
#
_cell.length_a   1.000
_cell.length_b   1.000
_cell.length_c   1.000
_cell.angle_alpha   90.00
_cell.angle_beta   90.00
_cell.angle_gamma   90.00
#
_symmetry.space_group_name_H-M   'P 1'
#
loop_
_entity.id
_entity.type
_entity.pdbx_description
1 polymer ?
#
loop_
_entity_poly.entity_id
_entity_poly.type
_entity_poly.pdbx_seq_one_letter_code
_entity_poly.pdbx_strand_id
1 'polypeptide(L)'
;MRRPVVGLTMGDPAGIGPELCLRAACAPEVLAEAKPIIFGSHGLLARVAKRCGLKVPAAAGLHEAVDAGKPAVVDCVPDFDPEHLRPGIVQPDGGVWANGGGIEGGNEAIRIFTGAGVVFNTVVGKKYQLQA
;
A
#
# COMPACT_ATOMS: atom_id res chain seq x y z
N MET A 1 -1.68 -18.41 -21.81
CA MET A 1 -0.68 -18.50 -20.72
C MET A 1 -1.37 -18.24 -19.39
N ARG A 2 -0.91 -18.83 -18.28
CA ARG A 2 -1.50 -18.60 -16.94
C ARG A 2 -0.95 -17.28 -16.38
N ARG A 3 -1.82 -16.28 -16.15
CA ARG A 3 -1.44 -15.01 -15.51
C ARG A 3 -0.80 -15.29 -14.14
N PRO A 4 0.39 -14.74 -13.81
CA PRO A 4 0.99 -14.86 -12.48
C PRO A 4 0.17 -14.17 -11.38
N VAL A 5 0.33 -14.66 -10.15
CA VAL A 5 -0.11 -13.95 -8.94
C VAL A 5 1.03 -13.05 -8.51
N VAL A 6 0.75 -11.76 -8.30
CA VAL A 6 1.77 -10.76 -7.95
C VAL A 6 1.38 -10.10 -6.65
N GLY A 7 2.25 -10.19 -5.64
CA GLY A 7 2.07 -9.48 -4.38
C GLY A 7 2.47 -8.01 -4.52
N LEU A 8 1.59 -7.10 -4.14
CA LEU A 8 1.84 -5.66 -4.06
C LEU A 8 1.86 -5.27 -2.58
N THR A 9 2.99 -4.81 -2.06
CA THR A 9 3.00 -4.19 -0.74
C THR A 9 2.45 -2.77 -0.86
N MET A 10 1.52 -2.40 0.01
CA MET A 10 0.90 -1.06 0.00
C MET A 10 1.94 0.05 0.19
N GLY A 11 3.04 -0.24 0.89
CA GLY A 11 4.09 0.72 1.19
C GLY A 11 3.71 1.69 2.31
N ASP A 12 4.30 2.89 2.29
CA ASP A 12 3.97 3.97 3.21
C ASP A 12 2.51 4.42 3.04
N PRO A 13 1.69 4.31 4.10
CA PRO A 13 0.33 4.83 4.14
C PRO A 13 0.18 6.28 3.66
N ALA A 14 1.07 7.18 4.07
CA ALA A 14 1.00 8.61 3.76
C ALA A 14 1.50 8.94 2.35
N GLY A 15 2.21 8.00 1.73
CA GLY A 15 2.73 8.12 0.38
C GLY A 15 1.68 7.87 -0.70
N ILE A 16 2.15 7.66 -1.93
CA ILE A 16 1.29 7.33 -3.09
C ILE A 16 1.07 5.83 -3.28
N GLY A 17 1.77 4.99 -2.52
CA GLY A 17 1.73 3.52 -2.63
C GLY A 17 0.31 2.94 -2.60
N PRO A 18 -0.56 3.35 -1.66
CA PRO A 18 -1.96 2.92 -1.65
C PRO A 18 -2.72 3.23 -2.95
N GLU A 19 -2.52 4.42 -3.52
CA GLU A 19 -3.17 4.82 -4.77
C GLU A 19 -2.67 3.98 -5.96
N LEU A 20 -1.36 3.78 -6.06
CA LEU A 20 -0.76 2.98 -7.13
C LEU A 20 -1.21 1.52 -7.06
N CYS A 21 -1.32 0.96 -5.86
CA CYS A 21 -1.85 -0.40 -5.66
C CYS A 21 -3.30 -0.52 -6.15
N LEU A 22 -4.15 0.45 -5.82
CA LEU A 22 -5.55 0.47 -6.27
C LEU A 22 -5.67 0.64 -7.79
N ARG A 23 -4.86 1.53 -8.39
CA ARG A 23 -4.83 1.71 -9.84
C ARG A 23 -4.42 0.41 -10.53
N ALA A 24 -3.35 -0.24 -10.08
CA ALA A 24 -2.91 -1.53 -10.61
C ALA A 24 -3.97 -2.63 -10.48
N ALA A 25 -4.69 -2.66 -9.35
CA ALA A 25 -5.78 -3.61 -9.13
C ALA A 25 -7.05 -3.33 -9.97
N CYS A 26 -7.19 -2.11 -10.53
CA CYS A 26 -8.33 -1.73 -11.37
C CYS A 26 -7.99 -1.66 -12.88
N ALA A 27 -6.70 -1.58 -13.23
CA ALA A 27 -6.23 -1.34 -14.59
C ALA A 27 -6.42 -2.58 -15.49
N PRO A 28 -7.24 -2.51 -16.55
CA PRO A 28 -7.49 -3.65 -17.44
C PRO A 28 -6.22 -4.27 -18.03
N GLU A 29 -5.23 -3.46 -18.36
CA GLU A 29 -3.93 -3.88 -18.88
C GLU A 29 -3.11 -4.67 -17.86
N VAL A 30 -3.17 -4.29 -16.57
CA VAL A 30 -2.52 -5.04 -15.49
C VAL A 30 -3.28 -6.35 -15.25
N LEU A 31 -4.61 -6.30 -15.26
CA LEU A 31 -5.45 -7.48 -15.05
C LEU A 31 -5.36 -8.48 -16.21
N ALA A 32 -5.03 -8.03 -17.43
CA ALA A 32 -4.76 -8.92 -18.56
C ALA A 32 -3.48 -9.74 -18.35
N GLU A 33 -2.48 -9.18 -17.67
CA GLU A 33 -1.16 -9.79 -17.50
C GLU A 33 -0.96 -10.45 -16.14
N ALA A 34 -1.60 -9.97 -15.08
CA ALA A 34 -1.34 -10.36 -13.70
C ALA A 34 -2.60 -10.44 -12.84
N LYS A 35 -2.45 -11.03 -11.66
CA LYS A 35 -3.49 -11.15 -10.62
C LYS A 35 -2.94 -10.52 -9.34
N PRO A 36 -3.18 -9.21 -9.13
CA PRO A 36 -2.56 -8.46 -8.03
C PRO A 36 -3.19 -8.82 -6.68
N ILE A 37 -2.37 -9.13 -5.69
CA ILE A 37 -2.77 -9.28 -4.28
C ILE A 37 -2.11 -8.18 -3.49
N ILE A 38 -2.88 -7.25 -2.95
CA ILE A 38 -2.36 -6.13 -2.16
C ILE A 38 -2.21 -6.56 -0.71
N PHE A 39 -1.05 -6.35 -0.11
CA PHE A 39 -0.80 -6.53 1.32
C PHE A 39 -0.75 -5.15 1.98
N GLY A 40 -1.73 -4.85 2.84
CA GLY A 40 -1.85 -3.55 3.52
C GLY A 40 -3.16 -3.39 4.27
N SER A 41 -3.48 -2.16 4.71
CA SER A 41 -4.72 -1.86 5.42
C SER A 41 -5.88 -1.71 4.43
N HIS A 42 -6.89 -2.58 4.55
CA HIS A 42 -8.10 -2.44 3.74
C HIS A 42 -8.85 -1.13 4.05
N GLY A 43 -8.88 -0.72 5.33
CA GLY A 43 -9.49 0.54 5.76
C GLY A 43 -8.85 1.77 5.10
N LEU A 44 -7.51 1.81 5.04
CA LEU A 44 -6.80 2.89 4.34
C LEU A 44 -7.06 2.86 2.83
N LEU A 45 -6.97 1.68 2.21
CA LEU A 45 -7.25 1.52 0.78
C LEU A 45 -8.67 1.97 0.44
N ALA A 46 -9.66 1.71 1.30
CA ALA A 46 -11.02 2.21 1.13
C ALA A 46 -11.12 3.74 1.17
N ARG A 47 -10.43 4.38 2.12
CA ARG A 47 -10.36 5.85 2.18
C ARG A 47 -9.71 6.44 0.94
N VAL A 48 -8.61 5.85 0.47
CA VAL A 48 -7.87 6.32 -0.73
C VAL A 48 -8.72 6.10 -1.98
N ALA A 49 -9.34 4.93 -2.15
CA ALA A 49 -10.20 4.62 -3.28
C ALA A 49 -11.36 5.62 -3.42
N LYS A 50 -11.99 6.01 -2.30
CA LYS A 50 -13.03 7.04 -2.29
C LYS A 50 -12.53 8.39 -2.81
N ARG A 51 -11.30 8.79 -2.49
CA ARG A 51 -10.70 10.05 -2.95
C ARG A 51 -10.28 10.00 -4.42
N CYS A 52 -9.84 8.84 -4.89
CA CYS A 52 -9.35 8.64 -6.26
C CYS A 52 -10.44 8.19 -7.24
N GLY A 53 -11.68 7.93 -6.78
CA GLY A 53 -12.76 7.39 -7.60
C GLY A 53 -12.51 5.94 -8.06
N LEU A 54 -11.78 5.16 -7.27
CA LEU A 54 -11.40 3.78 -7.59
C LEU A 54 -12.25 2.77 -6.81
N LYS A 55 -12.18 1.51 -7.22
CA LYS A 55 -12.78 0.39 -6.48
C LYS A 55 -11.73 -0.25 -5.57
N VAL A 56 -12.18 -0.70 -4.40
CA VAL A 56 -11.34 -1.51 -3.50
C VAL A 56 -11.63 -2.98 -3.78
N PRO A 57 -10.60 -3.82 -3.99
CA PRO A 57 -10.79 -5.26 -4.05
C PRO A 57 -11.33 -5.83 -2.73
N ALA A 58 -11.90 -7.03 -2.78
CA ALA A 58 -12.35 -7.72 -1.56
C ALA A 58 -11.16 -8.01 -0.63
N ALA A 59 -11.39 -7.88 0.67
CA ALA A 59 -10.38 -8.19 1.70
C ALA A 59 -10.53 -9.61 2.25
N ALA A 60 -9.41 -10.17 2.67
CA ALA A 60 -9.30 -11.34 3.53
C ALA A 60 -8.25 -11.08 4.61
N GLY A 61 -8.35 -11.74 5.76
CA GLY A 61 -7.35 -11.66 6.82
C GLY A 61 -6.01 -12.30 6.45
N LEU A 62 -4.95 -11.98 7.20
CA LEU A 62 -3.58 -12.49 6.97
C LEU A 62 -3.49 -14.03 6.90
N HIS A 63 -4.35 -14.75 7.62
CA HIS A 63 -4.38 -16.21 7.68
C HIS A 63 -5.53 -16.83 6.88
N GLU A 64 -6.22 -16.04 6.07
CA GLU A 64 -7.34 -16.47 5.25
C GLU A 64 -6.93 -16.70 3.81
N ALA A 65 -7.61 -17.63 3.14
CA ALA A 65 -7.38 -17.88 1.72
C ALA A 65 -7.98 -16.75 0.88
N VAL A 66 -7.18 -16.24 -0.06
CA VAL A 66 -7.66 -15.32 -1.10
C VAL A 66 -7.91 -16.06 -2.41
N ASP A 67 -9.00 -15.71 -3.08
CA ASP A 67 -9.24 -16.16 -4.45
C ASP A 67 -8.26 -15.46 -5.40
N ALA A 68 -7.16 -16.16 -5.70
CA ALA A 68 -6.13 -15.70 -6.62
C ALA A 68 -6.60 -15.65 -8.09
N GLY A 69 -7.89 -15.78 -8.39
CA GLY A 69 -8.51 -15.55 -9.70
C GLY A 69 -8.85 -14.08 -9.98
N LYS A 70 -8.89 -13.24 -8.94
CA LYS A 70 -9.25 -11.81 -8.99
C LYS A 70 -8.34 -10.98 -8.09
N PRO A 71 -8.28 -9.66 -8.29
CA PRO A 71 -7.60 -8.78 -7.34
C PRO A 71 -8.21 -8.92 -5.94
N ALA A 72 -7.36 -8.89 -4.92
CA ALA A 72 -7.77 -8.96 -3.53
C ALA A 72 -6.81 -8.15 -2.63
N VAL A 73 -7.28 -7.82 -1.43
CA VAL A 73 -6.49 -7.27 -0.35
C VAL A 73 -6.30 -8.34 0.72
N VAL A 74 -5.07 -8.57 1.16
CA VAL A 74 -4.77 -9.25 2.40
C VAL A 74 -4.61 -8.17 3.46
N ASP A 75 -5.61 -8.06 4.34
CA ASP A 75 -5.59 -7.08 5.43
C ASP A 75 -4.66 -7.58 6.54
N CYS A 76 -3.43 -7.09 6.49
CA CYS A 76 -2.38 -7.45 7.44
C CYS A 76 -2.24 -6.45 8.59
N VAL A 77 -3.02 -5.37 8.58
CA VAL A 77 -2.99 -4.28 9.58
C VAL A 77 -4.40 -3.73 9.84
N PRO A 78 -5.33 -4.58 10.32
CA PRO A 78 -6.73 -4.19 10.49
C PRO A 78 -6.94 -3.07 11.51
N ASP A 79 -6.04 -2.92 12.49
CA ASP A 79 -6.12 -1.91 13.55
C ASP A 79 -5.50 -0.56 13.16
N PHE A 80 -5.00 -0.41 11.93
CA PHE A 80 -4.45 0.86 11.45
C PHE A 80 -5.56 1.90 11.30
N ASP A 81 -5.45 3.02 12.02
CA ASP A 81 -6.39 4.13 11.92
C ASP A 81 -6.00 5.10 10.79
N PRO A 82 -6.74 5.12 9.67
CA PRO A 82 -6.42 5.99 8.55
C PRO A 82 -6.79 7.47 8.81
N GLU A 83 -7.57 7.79 9.85
CA GLU A 83 -8.08 9.14 10.08
C GLU A 83 -7.02 10.14 10.50
N HIS A 84 -6.05 9.70 11.29
CA HIS A 84 -4.90 10.51 11.73
C HIS A 84 -3.85 10.73 10.64
N LEU A 85 -3.95 9.98 9.55
CA LEU A 85 -3.01 10.03 8.45
C LEU A 85 -3.20 11.29 7.58
N ARG A 86 -2.11 12.01 7.31
CA ARG A 86 -2.08 13.14 6.37
C ARG A 86 -1.29 12.79 5.11
N PRO A 87 -1.96 12.67 3.94
CA PRO A 87 -1.26 12.37 2.69
C PRO A 87 -0.14 13.37 2.37
N GLY A 88 1.01 12.84 1.95
CA GLY A 88 2.20 13.61 1.59
C GLY A 88 2.96 14.20 2.79
N ILE A 89 2.61 13.82 4.03
CA ILE A 89 3.30 14.23 5.24
C ILE A 89 3.82 12.99 5.95
N VAL A 90 5.13 12.96 6.15
CA VAL A 90 5.81 11.94 6.96
C VAL A 90 5.46 12.17 8.43
N GLN A 91 4.76 11.23 9.05
CA GLN A 91 4.28 11.32 10.43
C GLN A 91 5.02 10.33 11.34
N PRO A 92 5.35 10.67 12.60
CA PRO A 92 6.12 9.81 13.51
C PRO A 92 5.40 8.50 13.87
N ASP A 93 4.08 8.56 13.94
CA ASP A 93 3.10 7.50 14.17
C ASP A 93 2.58 6.86 12.87
N GLY A 94 2.97 7.42 11.71
CA GLY A 94 2.67 6.88 10.40
C GLY A 94 3.56 5.67 10.14
N GLY A 95 3.06 4.47 10.52
CA GLY A 95 3.80 3.22 10.37
C GLY A 95 4.47 3.09 9.01
N VAL A 96 5.79 2.90 9.02
CA VAL A 96 6.59 2.71 7.82
C VAL A 96 6.49 1.26 7.41
N TRP A 97 5.52 0.95 6.56
CA TRP A 97 5.30 -0.43 6.12
C TRP A 97 6.09 -0.71 4.87
N ALA A 98 7.34 -1.11 5.09
CA ALA A 98 8.19 -1.62 4.05
C ALA A 98 8.98 -2.82 4.54
N ASN A 99 8.44 -4.00 4.21
CA ASN A 99 8.92 -5.35 4.51
C ASN A 99 8.90 -5.75 5.99
N GLY A 100 7.90 -6.57 6.34
CA GLY A 100 7.96 -7.67 7.30
C GLY A 100 8.76 -7.46 8.58
N GLY A 101 8.17 -6.76 9.55
CA GLY A 101 8.67 -6.69 10.91
C GLY A 101 8.37 -5.34 11.54
N GLY A 102 8.16 -5.32 12.85
CA GLY A 102 8.16 -4.07 13.62
C GLY A 102 9.57 -3.47 13.57
N ILE A 103 9.80 -2.57 12.62
CA ILE A 103 10.93 -1.66 12.66
C ILE A 103 10.54 -0.52 13.59
N GLU A 104 11.30 -0.33 14.67
CA GLU A 104 11.19 0.88 15.49
C GLU A 104 11.35 2.09 14.56
N GLY A 105 10.27 2.87 14.43
CA GLY A 105 10.32 4.15 13.74
C GLY A 105 11.24 5.09 14.50
N GLY A 106 12.27 5.62 13.85
CA GLY A 106 13.06 6.71 14.39
C GLY A 106 12.33 8.04 14.18
N ASN A 107 12.44 8.98 15.13
CA ASN A 107 11.78 10.29 15.08
C ASN A 107 12.26 11.21 13.94
N GLU A 108 13.27 10.80 13.18
CA GLU A 108 13.95 11.65 12.19
C GLU A 108 14.00 11.06 10.77
N ALA A 109 13.74 9.76 10.59
CA ALA A 109 13.87 9.09 9.29
C ALA A 109 12.93 7.89 9.12
N ILE A 110 12.15 7.92 8.04
CA ILE A 110 11.27 6.85 7.59
C ILE A 110 11.95 6.10 6.42
N ARG A 111 12.20 4.79 6.61
CA ARG A 111 12.86 3.92 5.61
C ARG A 111 11.85 3.04 4.88
N ILE A 112 11.53 3.40 3.65
CA ILE A 112 10.60 2.65 2.80
C ILE A 112 11.43 1.76 1.84
N PHE A 113 11.45 0.47 2.10
CA PHE A 113 11.90 -0.60 1.22
C PHE A 113 10.78 -1.10 0.29
N THR A 114 10.88 -0.82 -1.00
CA THR A 114 9.99 -1.43 -2.01
C THR A 114 10.65 -2.68 -2.61
N GLY A 115 9.85 -3.62 -3.14
CA GLY A 115 10.33 -4.92 -3.66
C GLY A 115 11.27 -4.84 -4.89
N ALA A 116 11.46 -3.66 -5.47
CA ALA A 116 12.60 -3.34 -6.32
C ALA A 116 13.49 -2.42 -5.50
N GLY A 117 14.81 -2.68 -5.41
CA GLY A 117 15.81 -2.05 -4.52
C GLY A 117 15.94 -0.51 -4.57
N VAL A 118 14.84 0.19 -4.36
CA VAL A 118 14.67 1.62 -4.27
C VAL A 118 14.39 1.90 -2.81
N VAL A 119 15.34 2.56 -2.17
CA VAL A 119 15.24 3.02 -0.78
C VAL A 119 14.91 4.50 -0.84
N PHE A 120 13.72 4.87 -0.36
CA PHE A 120 13.39 6.27 -0.14
C PHE A 120 13.79 6.64 1.29
N ASN A 121 14.74 7.58 1.41
CA ASN A 121 15.09 8.17 2.70
C ASN A 121 14.22 9.41 2.90
N THR A 122 13.21 9.30 3.75
CA THR A 122 12.18 10.33 3.90
C THR A 122 12.30 10.97 5.28
N VAL A 123 12.34 12.31 5.32
CA VAL A 123 12.51 13.10 6.55
C VAL A 123 11.14 13.53 7.08
N VAL A 124 10.95 13.35 8.39
CA VAL A 124 9.71 13.73 9.10
C VAL A 124 9.36 15.20 8.87
N GLY A 125 8.08 15.49 8.60
CA GLY A 125 7.58 16.85 8.40
C GLY A 125 7.91 17.51 7.05
N LYS A 126 8.61 16.83 6.14
CA LYS A 126 8.92 17.35 4.80
C LYS A 126 7.88 16.90 3.77
N LYS A 127 7.42 17.84 2.93
CA LYS A 127 6.56 17.55 1.76
C LYS A 127 7.42 17.17 0.57
N TYR A 128 7.03 16.12 -0.13
CA TYR A 128 7.68 15.66 -1.36
C TYR A 128 6.68 15.77 -2.51
N GLN A 129 7.06 16.45 -3.58
CA GLN A 129 6.29 16.52 -4.83
C GLN A 129 7.06 15.79 -5.93
N LEU A 130 6.36 15.01 -6.75
CA LEU A 130 6.94 14.43 -7.95
C LEU A 130 7.20 15.57 -8.95
N GLN A 131 8.45 15.66 -9.44
CA GLN A 131 8.70 16.40 -10.66
C GLN A 131 8.14 15.57 -11.82
N ALA A 132 7.32 16.23 -12.65
CA ALA A 132 6.72 15.64 -13.86
C ALA A 132 7.77 15.36 -14.92
#